data_AF-A0AA42ZRM0-F1
#
_entry.id   AF-A0AA42ZRM0-F1
#
_cell.length_a   1.000
_cell.length_b   1.000
_cell.length_c   1.000
_cell.angle_alpha   90.00
_cell.angle_beta   90.00
_cell.angle_gamma   90.00
#
_symmetry.space_group_name_H-M   'P 1'
#
loop_
_entity.id
_entity.type
_entity.pdbx_description
1 polymer ?
#
loop_
_entity_poly.entity_id
_entity_poly.type
_entity_poly.pdbx_seq_one_letter_code
_entity_poly.pdbx_strand_id
1 'polypeptide(L)' 'MQDDPKPGPRGRRSEPRRCLMCRETFRSDGPHNRICPKCKLTRTWRSGGVDGTTHDLKRRI' A
#
# COMPACT_ATOMS: atom_id res chain seq x y z
N MET A 1 -31.85 -24.36 8.39
CA MET A 1 -30.94 -23.27 8.04
C MET A 1 -29.53 -23.82 8.11
N GLN A 2 -28.97 -24.30 6.98
CA GLN A 2 -27.55 -24.62 6.93
C GLN A 2 -26.80 -23.30 6.73
N ASP A 3 -26.04 -22.88 7.73
CA ASP A 3 -25.06 -21.80 7.60
C ASP A 3 -23.82 -22.40 6.94
N ASP A 4 -23.70 -22.21 5.63
CA ASP A 4 -22.54 -22.63 4.85
C ASP A 4 -21.31 -21.87 5.36
N PRO A 5 -20.20 -22.53 5.72
CA PRO A 5 -19.04 -21.85 6.28
C PRO A 5 -18.48 -20.87 5.25
N LYS A 6 -18.61 -19.57 5.54
CA LYS A 6 -18.07 -18.47 4.72
C LYS A 6 -16.63 -18.83 4.30
N PRO A 7 -16.32 -18.92 2.99
CA PRO A 7 -14.98 -19.26 2.56
C PRO A 7 -14.00 -18.26 3.18
N GLY A 8 -13.02 -18.78 3.91
CA GLY A 8 -12.01 -17.98 4.61
C GLY A 8 -11.35 -16.99 3.65
N PRO A 9 -10.87 -15.83 4.14
CA PRO A 9 -10.31 -14.80 3.27
C PRO A 9 -9.21 -15.43 2.41
N ARG A 10 -9.44 -15.51 1.09
CA ARG A 10 -8.47 -16.00 0.10
C ARG A 10 -7.16 -15.27 0.39
N GLY A 11 -6.19 -16.00 0.94
CA GLY A 11 -5.02 -15.41 1.59
C GLY A 11 -4.41 -14.34 0.72
N ARG A 12 -4.35 -13.11 1.23
CA ARG A 12 -3.67 -12.01 0.55
C ARG A 12 -2.22 -12.46 0.40
N ARG A 13 -1.87 -12.97 -0.78
CA ARG A 13 -0.52 -13.48 -1.04
C ARG A 13 0.42 -12.30 -0.85
N SER A 14 1.17 -12.34 0.24
CA SER A 14 2.17 -11.33 0.52
C SER A 14 3.30 -11.49 -0.50
N GLU A 15 3.29 -10.64 -1.52
CA GLU A 15 4.25 -10.70 -2.62
C GLU A 15 5.45 -9.80 -2.30
N PRO A 16 6.69 -10.21 -2.61
CA PRO A 16 7.85 -9.33 -2.53
C PRO A 16 7.70 -8.19 -3.54
N ARG A 17 7.64 -6.96 -3.04
CA ARG A 17 7.50 -5.74 -3.85
C ARG A 17 8.54 -4.71 -3.44
N ARG A 18 8.88 -3.80 -4.35
CA ARG A 18 9.78 -2.68 -4.04
C ARG A 18 9.02 -1.54 -3.37
N CYS A 19 9.60 -0.97 -2.31
CA CYS A 19 9.08 0.20 -1.62
C CYS A 19 9.12 1.44 -2.53
N LEU A 20 8.05 2.22 -2.62
CA LEU A 20 8.09 3.46 -3.40
C LEU A 20 8.93 4.57 -2.77
N MET A 21 9.21 4.48 -1.47
CA MET A 21 10.00 5.49 -0.74
C MET A 21 11.50 5.16 -0.76
N CYS A 22 11.89 3.94 -0.34
CA CYS A 22 13.30 3.56 -0.23
C CYS A 22 13.77 2.54 -1.30
N ARG A 23 12.87 2.04 -2.16
CA ARG A 23 13.15 1.02 -3.20
C ARG A 23 13.61 -0.35 -2.68
N GLU A 24 13.67 -0.54 -1.37
CA GLU A 24 13.95 -1.83 -0.72
C GLU A 24 12.83 -2.85 -1.01
N THR A 25 13.20 -4.11 -1.23
CA THR A 25 12.23 -5.20 -1.43
C THR A 25 11.64 -5.61 -0.08
N PHE A 26 10.31 -5.62 0.03
CA PHE A 26 9.60 -6.00 1.25
C PHE A 26 8.34 -6.82 0.92
N ARG A 27 7.85 -7.59 1.90
CA ARG A 27 6.59 -8.33 1.76
C ARG A 27 5.40 -7.36 1.83
N SER A 28 4.67 -7.25 0.74
CA SER A 28 3.51 -6.38 0.63
C SER A 28 2.23 -7.17 0.90
N ASP A 29 1.45 -6.75 1.89
CA ASP A 29 0.15 -7.36 2.25
C ASP A 29 -0.94 -7.18 1.16
N GLY A 30 -0.65 -6.44 0.09
CA GLY A 30 -1.57 -6.30 -1.02
C GLY A 30 -1.23 -5.15 -1.95
N PRO A 31 -1.97 -4.98 -3.06
CA PRO A 31 -1.66 -4.01 -4.11
C PRO A 31 -1.60 -2.56 -3.63
N HIS A 32 -2.35 -2.23 -2.57
CA HIS A 32 -2.38 -0.91 -1.95
C HIS A 32 -1.22 -0.67 -0.97
N ASN A 33 -0.51 -1.73 -0.54
CA ASN A 33 0.57 -1.62 0.44
C ASN A 33 1.93 -1.60 -0.26
N ARG A 34 2.31 -0.45 -0.86
CA ARG A 34 3.57 -0.29 -1.60
C ARG A 34 4.70 0.41 -0.83
N ILE A 35 4.51 0.62 0.48
CA ILE A 35 5.50 1.23 1.37
C ILE A 35 5.92 0.22 2.43
N CYS A 36 7.23 0.01 2.58
CA CYS A 36 7.76 -0.93 3.55
C CYS A 36 7.45 -0.48 4.99
N PRO A 37 7.40 -1.39 5.98
CA PRO A 37 7.07 -1.05 7.36
C PRO A 37 8.00 -0.01 7.96
N LYS A 38 9.30 -0.02 7.61
CA LYS A 38 10.27 1.00 8.03
C LYS A 38 9.84 2.40 7.57
N CYS A 39 9.53 2.54 6.28
CA CYS A 39 9.07 3.79 5.69
C CYS A 39 7.70 4.21 6.22
N LYS A 40 6.81 3.24 6.53
CA LYS A 40 5.52 3.54 7.16
C LYS A 40 5.63 4.16 8.54
N LEU A 41 6.70 3.86 9.28
CA LEU A 41 6.94 4.42 10.61
C LEU A 41 7.50 5.84 10.57
N THR A 42 8.03 6.28 9.43
CA THR A 42 8.54 7.65 9.28
C THR A 42 7.45 8.68 9.51
N ARG A 43 7.81 9.81 10.13
CA ARG A 43 6.89 10.95 10.31
C ARG A 43 6.34 11.44 8.98
N THR A 44 7.14 11.42 7.91
CA THR A 44 6.72 11.81 6.55
C THR A 44 5.52 11.01 6.05
N TRP A 45 5.54 9.67 6.21
CA TRP A 45 4.40 8.83 5.82
C TRP A 45 3.20 8.98 6.78
N ARG A 46 3.45 8.98 8.10
CA ARG A 46 2.39 9.05 9.12
C ARG A 46 1.64 10.39 9.15
N SER A 47 2.33 11.48 8.85
CA SER A 47 1.71 12.81 8.80
C SER A 47 0.87 13.00 7.52
N GLY A 48 0.66 11.92 6.74
CA GLY A 48 -0.05 11.97 5.49
C GLY A 48 0.66 12.84 4.47
N GLY A 49 2.00 12.87 4.46
CA GLY A 49 2.86 13.74 3.67
C GLY A 49 2.70 13.57 2.17
N VAL A 50 1.53 13.95 1.67
CA VAL A 50 1.42 14.91 0.59
C VAL A 50 1.99 16.22 1.14
N ASP A 51 3.31 16.40 1.01
CA ASP A 51 3.70 17.74 0.55
C ASP A 51 2.99 17.87 -0.80
N GLY A 52 2.00 18.76 -0.85
CA GLY A 52 0.96 18.83 -1.87
C GLY A 52 1.48 19.11 -3.28
N THR A 53 2.16 18.15 -3.87
CA THR A 53 2.39 18.08 -5.31
C THR A 53 1.56 16.92 -5.85
N THR A 54 0.24 17.11 -5.74
CA THR A 54 -0.69 16.77 -6.80
C THR A 54 -0.20 17.38 -8.11
N HIS A 55 0.83 16.81 -8.73
CA HIS A 55 1.09 17.01 -10.15
C HIS A 55 0.11 16.14 -10.94
N ASP A 56 -1.18 16.44 -10.83
CA ASP A 56 -2.16 16.11 -11.86
C ASP A 56 -3.04 17.34 -12.15
N LEU A 57 -2.41 18.52 -12.19
CA LEU A 57 -3.00 19.71 -12.80
C LEU A 57 -2.48 19.86 -14.24
N LYS A 58 -2.59 18.82 -15.08
CA LYS A 58 -2.43 19.01 -16.53
C LYS A 58 -3.17 17.98 -17.39
N ARG A 59 -4.50 18.06 -17.35
CA ARG A 59 -5.34 17.76 -18.53
C ARG A 59 -6.27 18.93 -18.81
N ARG A 60 -5.68 20.05 -19.22
CA ARG A 60 -6.33 21.00 -20.13
C ARG A 60 -5.86 20.62 -21.54
N ILE A 61 -6.74 20.02 -22.33
CA ILE A 61 -6.76 20.12 -23.79
C ILE A 61 -8.19 20.03 -24.26
#